data_AF-A0A8T4Y0N6-F1
#
_entry.id   AF-A0A8T4Y0N6-F1
#
_cell.length_a   1.000
_cell.length_b   1.000
_cell.length_c   1.000
_cell.angle_alpha   90.00
_cell.angle_beta   90.00
_cell.angle_gamma   90.00
#
_symmetry.space_group_name_H-M   'P 1'
#
loop_
_entity.id
_entity.type
_entity.pdbx_description
1 polymer ?
#
loop_
_entity_poly.entity_id
_entity_poly.type
_entity_poly.pdbx_seq_one_letter_code
_entity_poly.pdbx_strand_id
1 'polypeptide(L)' 'MVNLVKMILVSGRSLEQGLGKEASKFSKRYIDVTAVCQLDPEDMSRLSIGEGESLRISSQHGSITLCLWL' A
#
# COMPACT_ATOMS: atom_id res chain seq x y z
N MET A 1 -1.23 -15.54 -14.19
CA MET A 1 -0.79 -16.31 -13.00
C MET A 1 -0.95 -15.40 -11.80
N VAL A 2 -1.64 -15.83 -10.73
CA VAL A 2 -1.74 -15.02 -9.50
C VAL A 2 -0.66 -15.54 -8.56
N ASN A 3 0.39 -14.74 -8.32
CA ASN A 3 1.44 -15.06 -7.37
C ASN A 3 0.96 -14.66 -5.96
N LEU A 4 0.80 -15.65 -5.08
CA LEU A 4 0.40 -15.45 -3.69
C LEU A 4 1.61 -15.65 -2.79
N VAL A 5 1.95 -14.61 -2.03
CA VAL A 5 3.04 -14.64 -1.03
C VAL A 5 2.47 -14.28 0.33
N LYS A 6 2.86 -15.04 1.35
CA LYS A 6 2.48 -14.76 2.74
C LYS A 6 3.48 -13.78 3.34
N MET A 7 2.97 -12.66 3.83
CA MET A 7 3.76 -11.58 4.42
C MET A 7 3.17 -11.14 5.77
N ILE A 8 3.91 -10.30 6.49
CA ILE A 8 3.42 -9.60 7.69
C ILE A 8 2.97 -8.21 7.27
N LEU A 9 1.69 -7.89 7.50
CA LEU A 9 1.17 -6.54 7.27
C LEU A 9 1.52 -5.64 8.45
N VAL A 10 2.37 -4.64 8.21
CA VAL A 10 2.73 -3.62 9.20
C VAL A 10 2.04 -2.31 8.82
N SER A 11 1.33 -1.70 9.78
CA SER A 11 0.77 -0.35 9.63
C SER A 11 1.50 0.65 10.51
N GLY A 12 1.55 1.91 10.06
CA GLY A 12 2.33 2.95 10.72
C GLY A 12 1.78 4.35 10.49
N ARG A 13 2.56 5.36 10.87
CA ARG A 13 2.31 6.76 10.55
C ARG A 13 3.43 7.27 9.65
N SER A 14 3.11 8.15 8.72
CA SER A 14 4.08 8.93 7.96
C SER A 14 3.79 10.42 8.13
N LEU A 15 4.80 11.26 7.89
CA LEU A 15 4.64 12.71 7.94
C LEU A 15 3.56 13.18 6.94
N GLU A 16 3.60 12.67 5.71
CA GLU A 16 2.64 13.02 4.66
C GLU A 16 1.21 12.56 4.99
N GLN A 17 1.06 11.40 5.62
CA GLN A 17 -0.24 10.94 6.14
C GLN A 17 -0.78 11.89 7.21
N GLY A 18 0.09 12.38 8.11
CA GLY A 18 -0.25 13.40 9.10
C GLY A 18 -0.70 14.71 8.46
N LEU A 19 0.11 15.26 7.54
CA LEU A 19 -0.20 16.52 6.85
C LEU A 19 -1.48 16.42 5.99
N GLY A 20 -1.68 15.31 5.30
CA GLY A 20 -2.90 15.05 4.53
C GLY A 20 -4.14 15.00 5.42
N LYS A 21 -4.03 14.40 6.62
CA LYS A 21 -5.12 14.31 7.59
C LYS A 21 -5.53 15.69 8.09
N GLU A 22 -4.57 16.56 8.40
CA GLU A 22 -4.83 17.94 8.84
C GLU A 22 -5.47 18.79 7.73
N ALA A 23 -5.16 18.51 6.47
CA ALA A 23 -5.82 19.18 5.34
C ALA A 23 -7.29 18.75 5.19
N SER A 24 -7.54 17.44 5.09
CA SER A 24 -8.86 16.79 5.15
C SER A 24 -8.71 15.31 4.79
N LYS A 25 -9.48 14.43 5.46
CA LYS A 25 -9.54 13.01 5.11
C LYS A 25 -10.14 12.73 3.73
N PHE A 26 -10.90 13.68 3.17
CA PHE A 26 -11.46 13.59 1.82
C PHE A 26 -10.57 14.26 0.77
N SER A 27 -9.44 14.85 1.18
CA SER A 27 -8.51 15.46 0.25
C SER A 27 -7.82 14.39 -0.59
N LYS A 28 -7.54 14.73 -1.86
CA LYS A 28 -6.70 13.91 -2.73
C LYS A 28 -5.35 13.60 -2.07
N ARG A 29 -4.77 14.59 -1.38
CA ARG A 29 -3.51 14.42 -0.63
C ARG A 29 -3.59 13.30 0.40
N TYR A 30 -4.63 13.24 1.23
CA TYR A 30 -4.76 12.17 2.22
C TYR A 30 -5.01 10.81 1.57
N ILE A 31 -5.84 10.75 0.54
CA ILE A 31 -6.15 9.51 -0.17
C ILE A 31 -4.89 8.95 -0.83
N ASP A 32 -4.15 9.76 -1.57
CA ASP A 32 -2.95 9.34 -2.30
C ASP A 32 -1.86 8.76 -1.37
N VAL A 33 -1.70 9.32 -0.17
CA VAL A 33 -0.65 8.90 0.77
C VAL A 33 -1.08 7.78 1.73
N THR A 34 -2.36 7.42 1.73
CA THR A 34 -2.89 6.33 2.58
C THR A 34 -3.36 5.11 1.78
N ALA A 35 -3.64 5.27 0.49
CA ALA A 35 -4.02 4.20 -0.43
C ALA A 35 -2.80 3.52 -1.07
N VAL A 36 -1.68 3.43 -0.34
CA VAL A 36 -0.41 2.88 -0.81
C VAL A 36 0.09 1.76 0.09
N CYS A 37 0.86 0.85 -0.50
CA CYS A 37 1.59 -0.21 0.21
C CYS A 37 3.06 -0.14 -0.20
N GLN A 38 3.95 -0.29 0.78
CA GLN A 38 5.39 -0.34 0.58
C GLN A 38 5.89 -1.77 0.71
N LEU A 39 6.78 -2.16 -0.20
CA LEU A 39 7.43 -3.46 -0.22
C LEU A 39 8.92 -3.28 -0.49
N ASP A 40 9.71 -4.21 0.03
CA ASP A 40 11.13 -4.25 -0.30
C ASP A 40 11.32 -4.52 -1.81
N PRO A 41 12.27 -3.86 -2.50
CA PRO A 41 12.53 -4.08 -3.92
C PRO A 41 12.77 -5.55 -4.31
N GLU A 42 13.35 -6.36 -3.41
CA GLU A 42 13.56 -7.79 -3.65
C GLU A 42 12.22 -8.55 -3.66
N ASP A 43 11.33 -8.22 -2.73
CA ASP A 43 9.98 -8.82 -2.67
C ASP A 43 9.12 -8.40 -3.87
N MET A 44 9.25 -7.14 -4.32
CA MET A 44 8.62 -6.68 -5.57
C MET A 44 9.10 -7.49 -6.77
N SER A 45 10.42 -7.74 -6.86
CA SER A 45 11.01 -8.55 -7.92
C SER A 45 10.49 -9.99 -7.92
N ARG A 46 10.37 -10.61 -6.72
CA ARG A 46 9.80 -11.95 -6.55
C ARG A 46 8.33 -12.04 -6.96
N LEU A 47 7.57 -10.96 -6.74
CA LEU A 47 6.17 -10.85 -7.16
C LEU A 47 6.01 -10.43 -8.62
N SER A 48 7.10 -9.98 -9.26
CA SER A 48 7.11 -9.41 -10.62
C SER A 48 6.15 -8.22 -10.75
N ILE A 49 6.18 -7.33 -9.76
CA ILE A 49 5.38 -6.10 -9.72
C ILE A 49 6.28 -4.86 -9.72
N GLY A 50 5.79 -3.80 -10.32
CA GLY A 50 6.48 -2.51 -10.42
C GLY A 50 5.83 -1.41 -9.57
N GLU A 51 6.58 -0.33 -9.32
CA GLU A 51 6.04 0.87 -8.67
C GLU A 51 4.85 1.43 -9.47
N GLY A 52 3.80 1.85 -8.76
CA GLY A 52 2.55 2.33 -9.36
C GLY A 52 1.57 1.22 -9.76
N GLU A 53 1.95 -0.05 -9.68
CA GLU A 53 1.02 -1.16 -9.93
C GLU A 53 0.07 -1.38 -8.75
N SER A 54 -1.11 -1.93 -9.03
CA SER A 54 -2.10 -2.24 -8.00
C SER A 54 -1.93 -3.66 -7.49
N LEU A 55 -1.91 -3.81 -6.16
CA LEU A 55 -1.79 -5.10 -5.48
C LEU A 55 -2.98 -5.33 -4.56
N ARG A 56 -3.39 -6.60 -4.45
CA ARG A 56 -4.48 -7.01 -3.56
C ARG A 56 -3.93 -7.69 -2.32
N ILE A 57 -4.18 -7.09 -1.16
CA ILE A 57 -3.87 -7.64 0.15
C ILE A 57 -5.10 -8.35 0.68
N SER A 58 -4.95 -9.58 1.18
CA SER A 58 -6.05 -10.35 1.73
C SER A 58 -5.66 -10.97 3.08
N SER A 59 -6.60 -10.95 4.01
CA SER A 59 -6.51 -11.59 5.32
C SER A 59 -7.83 -12.31 5.63
N GLN A 60 -7.91 -13.01 6.75
CA GLN A 60 -9.15 -13.61 7.24
C GLN A 60 -10.27 -12.57 7.52
N HIS A 61 -9.92 -11.29 7.67
CA HIS A 61 -10.87 -10.20 7.98
C HIS A 61 -11.38 -9.48 6.73
N GLY A 62 -10.81 -9.75 5.55
CA GLY A 62 -11.18 -9.09 4.30
C GLY A 62 -10.00 -8.84 3.38
N SER A 63 -10.25 -8.08 2.31
CA SER A 63 -9.24 -7.73 1.31
C SER A 63 -9.36 -6.29 0.87
N ILE A 64 -8.23 -5.68 0.50
CA ILE A 64 -8.14 -4.33 -0.05
C ILE A 64 -7.17 -4.31 -1.23
N THR A 65 -7.45 -3.43 -2.20
CA THR A 65 -6.52 -3.14 -3.30
C THR A 65 -5.88 -1.79 -3.05
N LEU A 66 -4.55 -1.74 -3.11
CA LEU A 66 -3.73 -0.54 -2.89
C LEU A 66 -2.75 -0.38 -4.05
N CYS A 67 -2.22 0.83 -4.20
CA CYS A 67 -1.15 1.11 -5.15
C CYS A 67 0.22 0.83 -4.51
N LEU A 68 1.16 0.27 -5.27
CA LEU A 68 2.52 0.04 -4.82
C LEU A 68 3.32 1.35 -4.88
N TRP A 69 3.98 1.69 -3.78
CA TRP A 69 4.95 2.76 -3.69
C TRP A 69 6.19 2.25 -2.95
N LEU A 70 7.38 2.72 -3.30
CA LEU A 70 8.61 2.35 -2.60
C LEU A 70 8.70 2.97 -1.19
#